data_AF-A0A2K3DYF5-F1
#
_entry.id   AF-A0A2K3DYF5-F1
#
_cell.length_a   1.000
_cell.length_b   1.000
_cell.length_c   1.000
_cell.angle_alpha   90.00
_cell.angle_beta   90.00
_cell.angle_gamma   90.00
#
_symmetry.space_group_name_H-M   'P 1'
#
loop_
_entity.id
_entity.type
_entity.pdbx_description
1 polymer ?
#
loop_
_entity_poly.entity_id
_entity_poly.type
_entity_poly.pdbx_seq_one_letter_code
_entity_poly.pdbx_strand_id
1 'polypeptide(L)'
;MSLVRRPSGGGPGRVGSADGGPVLTRNSSLNGLTEEVIKGATQRFDVEIVFKFTWVNKGLTRMSGLERCINLVELNLSNNQITKIEGLEGLAQLRRLQLCSNKLTRLEPAQCFTGLTRLESLALQDNRLGPGLDALGLQELGAALPGLRALYLQHLDRTGSNPVCRAEGYKPALLAALPGLCNLDGERSPGSLNYAELAAEYDAFRTAPPARKPVVLPDPAPWLAGVSLELPAGGGAAEAEVQQRHGKAVKSLDECEMLVHVLREESARFRQQLADKKTAQA
;
A
#
# COMPACT_ATOMS: atom_id res chain seq x y z
N MET A 1 -31.87 52.42 -58.49
CA MET A 1 -31.62 51.05 -57.98
C MET A 1 -31.86 51.10 -56.47
N SER A 2 -33.11 51.01 -56.00
CA SER A 2 -33.92 49.79 -55.75
C SER A 2 -33.63 49.13 -54.39
N LEU A 3 -34.63 49.26 -53.49
CA LEU A 3 -35.13 48.33 -52.44
C LEU A 3 -34.22 48.01 -51.24
N VAL A 4 -34.48 48.40 -49.97
CA VAL A 4 -35.60 48.18 -49.01
C VAL A 4 -35.87 46.71 -48.63
N ARG A 5 -35.50 46.32 -47.38
CA ARG A 5 -36.40 45.81 -46.30
C ARG A 5 -35.63 45.44 -45.00
N ARG A 6 -36.13 45.93 -43.86
CA ARG A 6 -35.96 45.50 -42.43
C ARG A 6 -37.17 44.57 -42.06
N PRO A 7 -37.42 44.09 -40.81
CA PRO A 7 -36.60 43.60 -39.66
C PRO A 7 -37.20 42.30 -38.98
N SER A 8 -36.64 41.88 -37.81
CA SER A 8 -37.33 41.48 -36.55
C SER A 8 -37.11 40.06 -35.93
N GLY A 9 -36.95 40.05 -34.59
CA GLY A 9 -37.15 38.93 -33.63
C GLY A 9 -35.94 38.01 -33.41
N GLY A 10 -35.46 37.66 -32.22
CA GLY A 10 -35.92 37.79 -30.83
C GLY A 10 -35.30 36.63 -30.02
N GLY A 11 -34.78 36.87 -28.81
CA GLY A 11 -34.42 35.81 -27.85
C GLY A 11 -33.15 36.06 -27.02
N PRO A 12 -33.23 36.06 -25.67
CA PRO A 12 -32.08 36.26 -24.80
C PRO A 12 -31.29 34.94 -24.66
N GLY A 13 -30.01 34.99 -25.03
CA GLY A 13 -29.09 33.86 -24.87
C GLY A 13 -28.79 33.60 -23.41
N ARG A 14 -29.30 32.45 -22.93
CA ARG A 14 -29.01 31.75 -21.68
C ARG A 14 -27.66 32.10 -21.05
N VAL A 15 -27.74 32.39 -19.75
CA VAL A 15 -26.67 32.30 -18.76
C VAL A 15 -26.00 30.93 -18.89
N GLY A 16 -24.82 30.89 -19.51
CA GLY A 16 -23.97 29.72 -19.54
C GLY A 16 -23.30 29.58 -18.19
N SER A 17 -23.77 28.63 -17.39
CA SER A 17 -23.12 28.18 -16.17
C SER A 17 -21.62 28.00 -16.41
N ALA A 18 -20.82 28.72 -15.62
CA ALA A 18 -19.39 28.51 -15.51
C ALA A 18 -19.15 27.15 -14.82
N ASP A 19 -19.29 26.07 -15.58
CA ASP A 19 -18.81 24.75 -15.17
C ASP A 19 -17.39 24.59 -15.73
N GLY A 20 -16.49 25.38 -15.16
CA GLY A 20 -15.06 25.37 -15.46
C GLY A 20 -14.33 24.26 -14.70
N GLY A 21 -14.80 23.02 -14.81
CA GLY A 21 -13.98 21.86 -14.46
C GLY A 21 -12.93 21.65 -15.55
N PRO A 22 -11.65 21.39 -15.23
CA PRO A 22 -10.63 21.18 -16.25
C PRO A 22 -10.98 19.94 -17.07
N VAL A 23 -11.35 20.17 -18.33
CA VAL A 23 -11.51 19.11 -19.33
C VAL A 23 -10.13 18.49 -19.54
N LEU A 24 -9.92 17.30 -18.97
CA LEU A 24 -8.75 16.47 -19.27
C LEU A 24 -8.83 16.04 -20.74
N THR A 25 -8.31 16.86 -21.64
CA THR A 25 -8.08 16.48 -23.04
C THR A 25 -7.20 15.23 -23.05
N ARG A 26 -7.70 14.17 -23.70
CA ARG A 26 -7.17 12.80 -23.75
C ARG A 26 -5.71 12.64 -24.22
N ASN A 27 -4.98 13.71 -24.55
CA ASN A 27 -3.65 13.61 -25.16
C ASN A 27 -2.72 14.82 -24.91
N SER A 28 -2.87 15.51 -23.78
CA SER A 28 -1.86 16.46 -23.32
C SER A 28 -1.00 15.80 -22.25
N SER A 29 0.29 15.59 -22.54
CA SER A 29 1.27 15.11 -21.56
C SER A 29 1.19 15.97 -20.30
N LEU A 30 0.91 15.35 -19.16
CA LEU A 30 0.86 16.06 -17.89
C LEU A 30 2.29 16.40 -17.47
N ASN A 31 2.55 17.69 -17.30
CA ASN A 31 3.85 18.22 -16.83
C ASN A 31 4.07 18.04 -15.31
N GLY A 32 3.14 17.39 -14.61
CA GLY A 32 3.17 17.16 -13.17
C GLY A 32 1.84 16.57 -12.68
N LEU A 33 1.83 16.04 -11.45
CA LEU A 33 0.60 15.65 -10.77
C LEU A 33 0.09 16.87 -9.99
N THR A 34 -1.14 17.32 -10.23
CA THR A 34 -1.78 18.31 -9.36
C THR A 34 -2.64 17.59 -8.32
N GLU A 35 -2.93 18.25 -7.19
CA GLU A 35 -3.81 17.69 -6.17
C GLU A 35 -5.17 17.31 -6.75
N GLU A 36 -5.72 18.11 -7.67
CA GLU A 36 -6.99 17.84 -8.33
C GLU A 36 -6.95 16.54 -9.14
N VAL A 37 -5.85 16.29 -9.84
CA VAL A 37 -5.63 15.04 -10.59
C VAL A 37 -5.56 13.87 -9.62
N ILE A 38 -4.84 14.00 -8.51
CA ILE A 38 -4.72 12.94 -7.49
C ILE A 38 -6.08 12.65 -6.84
N LYS A 39 -6.81 13.69 -6.43
CA LYS A 39 -8.16 13.58 -5.84
C LYS A 39 -9.15 12.97 -6.82
N GLY A 40 -9.15 13.43 -8.07
CA GLY A 40 -10.00 12.90 -9.14
C GLY A 40 -9.68 11.44 -9.49
N ALA A 41 -8.41 11.07 -9.53
CA ALA A 41 -7.95 9.71 -9.82
C ALA A 41 -8.30 8.71 -8.70
N THR A 42 -8.22 9.16 -7.45
CA THR A 42 -8.45 8.33 -6.26
C THR A 42 -9.89 8.38 -5.76
N GLN A 43 -10.71 9.31 -6.29
CA GLN A 43 -12.04 9.66 -5.80
C GLN A 43 -12.04 9.99 -4.30
N ARG A 44 -10.95 10.59 -3.82
CA ARG A 44 -10.79 11.02 -2.42
C ARG A 44 -10.89 12.53 -2.33
N PHE A 45 -11.47 13.00 -1.23
CA PHE A 45 -11.64 14.43 -0.96
C PHE A 45 -10.31 15.10 -0.59
N ASP A 46 -9.45 14.37 0.14
CA ASP A 46 -8.14 14.83 0.59
C ASP A 46 -7.02 13.92 0.06
N VAL A 47 -5.88 14.52 -0.24
CA VAL A 47 -4.69 13.80 -0.71
C VAL A 47 -3.97 13.05 0.42
N GLU A 48 -4.16 13.49 1.66
CA GLU A 48 -3.53 12.92 2.85
C GLU A 48 -4.08 11.53 3.20
N ILE A 49 -5.31 11.20 2.77
CA ILE A 49 -5.94 9.88 3.02
C ILE A 49 -5.63 8.87 1.91
N VAL A 50 -4.83 9.26 0.92
CA VAL A 50 -4.46 8.38 -0.20
C VAL A 50 -3.33 7.45 0.24
N PHE A 51 -3.66 6.18 0.45
CA PHE A 51 -2.67 5.14 0.77
C PHE A 51 -2.04 4.51 -0.48
N LYS A 52 -2.76 4.51 -1.60
CA LYS A 52 -2.32 3.91 -2.86
C LYS A 52 -2.67 4.82 -4.01
N PHE A 53 -1.66 5.14 -4.81
CA PHE A 53 -1.82 5.94 -6.02
C PHE A 53 -1.26 5.20 -7.22
N THR A 54 -2.04 5.15 -8.29
CA THR A 54 -1.65 4.49 -9.54
C THR A 54 -1.99 5.39 -10.71
N TRP A 55 -0.96 5.76 -11.47
CA TRP A 55 -1.08 6.65 -12.61
C TRP A 55 -0.18 6.14 -13.73
N VAL A 56 -0.70 5.19 -14.49
CA VAL A 56 0.07 4.42 -15.49
C VAL A 56 -0.36 4.81 -16.90
N ASN A 57 0.60 4.95 -17.82
CA ASN A 57 0.35 5.25 -19.24
C ASN A 57 -0.41 6.55 -19.46
N LYS A 58 -0.01 7.61 -18.76
CA LYS A 58 -0.62 8.96 -18.86
C LYS A 58 0.34 10.02 -19.41
N GLY A 59 1.53 9.61 -19.83
CA GLY A 59 2.53 10.52 -20.39
C GLY A 59 3.02 11.55 -19.37
N LEU A 60 3.05 11.20 -18.08
CA LEU A 60 3.56 12.07 -17.02
C LEU A 60 5.06 12.29 -17.21
N THR A 61 5.51 13.54 -17.19
CA THR A 61 6.94 13.89 -17.36
C THR A 61 7.64 14.23 -16.05
N ARG A 62 6.90 14.70 -15.04
CA ARG A 62 7.43 15.11 -13.72
C ARG A 62 6.59 14.56 -12.57
N MET A 63 7.25 14.30 -11.45
CA MET A 63 6.63 13.71 -10.25
C MET A 63 6.18 14.76 -9.21
N SER A 64 6.14 16.04 -9.58
CA SER A 64 5.70 17.13 -8.69
C SER A 64 4.28 16.93 -8.16
N GLY A 65 4.00 17.43 -6.96
CA GLY A 65 2.65 17.48 -6.35
C GLY A 65 2.26 16.28 -5.49
N LEU A 66 3.20 15.37 -5.22
CA LEU A 66 3.02 14.24 -4.29
C LEU A 66 3.38 14.58 -2.83
N GLU A 67 3.96 15.76 -2.57
CA GLU A 67 4.48 16.18 -1.25
C GLU A 67 3.45 16.12 -0.12
N ARG A 68 2.18 16.32 -0.44
CA ARG A 68 1.07 16.30 0.53
C ARG A 68 0.48 14.91 0.76
N CYS A 69 0.90 13.89 0.02
CA CYS A 69 0.41 12.51 0.17
C CYS A 69 1.12 11.77 1.31
N ILE A 70 1.18 12.35 2.51
CA ILE A 70 2.01 11.88 3.64
C ILE A 70 1.77 10.41 4.07
N ASN A 71 0.57 9.88 3.84
CA ASN A 71 0.19 8.51 4.19
C ASN A 71 0.28 7.54 3.01
N LEU A 72 0.90 7.94 1.90
CA LEU A 72 1.04 7.09 0.72
C LEU A 72 1.96 5.90 1.04
N VAL A 73 1.45 4.69 0.84
CA VAL A 73 2.14 3.41 1.07
C VAL A 73 2.59 2.80 -0.25
N GLU A 74 1.79 2.95 -1.30
CA GLU A 74 2.06 2.41 -2.63
C GLU A 74 1.95 3.49 -3.70
N LEU A 75 3.01 3.67 -4.48
CA LEU A 75 3.05 4.57 -5.63
C LEU A 75 3.41 3.80 -6.89
N ASN A 76 2.52 3.82 -7.88
CA ASN A 76 2.78 3.27 -9.20
C ASN A 76 2.64 4.33 -10.30
N LEU A 77 3.77 4.71 -10.90
CA LEU A 77 3.87 5.64 -12.02
C LEU A 77 4.53 4.98 -13.24
N SER A 78 4.31 3.68 -13.42
CA SER A 78 4.89 2.93 -14.53
C SER A 78 4.36 3.39 -15.90
N ASN A 79 5.09 3.11 -16.98
CA ASN A 79 4.72 3.48 -18.35
C ASN A 79 4.47 4.99 -18.52
N ASN A 80 5.36 5.84 -18.00
CA ASN A 80 5.29 7.28 -18.18
C ASN A 80 6.57 7.80 -18.86
N GLN A 81 6.76 9.11 -18.85
CA GLN A 81 7.90 9.77 -19.48
C GLN A 81 8.77 10.50 -18.45
N ILE A 82 8.80 9.99 -17.22
CA ILE A 82 9.51 10.60 -16.10
C ILE A 82 11.02 10.49 -16.34
N THR A 83 11.72 11.61 -16.24
CA THR A 83 13.18 11.69 -16.47
C THR A 83 14.00 11.83 -15.19
N LYS A 84 13.39 12.36 -14.11
CA LYS A 84 14.00 12.51 -12.78
C LYS A 84 12.99 12.16 -11.70
N ILE A 85 13.46 11.50 -10.64
CA ILE A 85 12.68 11.27 -9.42
C ILE A 85 12.71 12.57 -8.60
N GLU A 86 11.56 13.15 -8.32
CA GLU A 86 11.40 14.38 -7.54
C GLU A 86 10.06 14.33 -6.77
N GLY A 87 9.88 15.17 -5.76
CA GLY A 87 8.60 15.31 -5.04
C GLY A 87 8.20 14.13 -4.16
N LEU A 88 9.15 13.27 -3.76
CA LEU A 88 8.94 12.18 -2.80
C LEU A 88 9.33 12.57 -1.35
N GLU A 89 9.71 13.83 -1.15
CA GLU A 89 10.11 14.35 0.15
C GLU A 89 8.93 14.25 1.14
N GLY A 90 9.20 13.75 2.35
CA GLY A 90 8.18 13.63 3.41
C GLY A 90 7.25 12.41 3.32
N LEU A 91 7.37 11.56 2.28
CA LEU A 91 6.57 10.33 2.14
C LEU A 91 7.08 9.17 3.02
N ALA A 92 7.15 9.38 4.33
CA ALA A 92 7.75 8.45 5.28
C ALA A 92 7.04 7.08 5.36
N GLN A 93 5.79 6.98 4.90
CA GLN A 93 5.01 5.74 4.89
C GLN A 93 5.17 4.91 3.60
N LEU A 94 5.88 5.43 2.60
CA LEU A 94 5.99 4.77 1.30
C LEU A 94 6.78 3.46 1.44
N ARG A 95 6.15 2.35 1.06
CA ARG A 95 6.74 1.01 1.10
C ARG A 95 7.06 0.46 -0.28
N ARG A 96 6.24 0.81 -1.29
CA ARG A 96 6.40 0.31 -2.66
C ARG A 96 6.40 1.47 -3.65
N LEU A 97 7.45 1.54 -4.46
CA LEU A 97 7.60 2.50 -5.54
C LEU A 97 7.82 1.77 -6.87
N GLN A 98 6.90 1.97 -7.82
CA GLN A 98 6.96 1.40 -9.16
C GLN A 98 7.11 2.51 -10.20
N LEU A 99 8.25 2.51 -10.88
CA LEU A 99 8.65 3.47 -11.89
C LEU A 99 9.10 2.76 -13.19
N CYS A 100 8.56 1.56 -13.45
CA CYS A 100 8.92 0.75 -14.61
C CYS A 100 8.58 1.48 -15.92
N SER A 101 9.35 1.25 -16.98
CA SER A 101 9.11 1.83 -18.32
C SER A 101 8.97 3.36 -18.27
N ASN A 102 10.01 4.01 -17.74
CA ASN A 102 10.17 5.46 -17.72
C ASN A 102 11.47 5.87 -18.43
N LYS A 103 11.83 7.16 -18.38
CA LYS A 103 13.03 7.71 -19.06
C LYS A 103 14.10 8.15 -18.06
N LEU A 104 14.16 7.52 -16.89
CA LEU A 104 15.14 7.85 -15.85
C LEU A 104 16.55 7.55 -16.35
N THR A 105 17.45 8.54 -16.32
CA THR A 105 18.83 8.40 -16.80
C THR A 105 19.85 8.33 -15.67
N ARG A 106 19.55 8.95 -14.52
CA ARG A 106 20.40 8.99 -13.32
C ARG A 106 19.53 8.86 -12.08
N LEU A 107 20.10 8.26 -11.03
CA LEU A 107 19.56 8.31 -9.68
C LEU A 107 20.44 9.24 -8.85
N GLU A 108 19.84 10.15 -8.09
CA GLU A 108 20.51 10.98 -7.09
C GLU A 108 19.92 10.59 -5.72
N PRO A 109 20.34 9.46 -5.13
CA PRO A 109 19.65 8.87 -3.98
C PRO A 109 19.57 9.80 -2.78
N ALA A 110 20.63 10.59 -2.56
CA ALA A 110 20.76 11.56 -1.47
C ALA A 110 19.75 12.72 -1.54
N GLN A 111 19.13 12.96 -2.71
CA GLN A 111 18.09 13.99 -2.88
C GLN A 111 16.71 13.35 -3.07
N CYS A 112 16.64 12.25 -3.83
CA CYS A 112 15.37 11.69 -4.29
C CYS A 112 14.68 10.81 -3.24
N PHE A 113 15.43 10.21 -2.31
CA PHE A 113 14.92 9.22 -1.36
C PHE A 113 15.03 9.66 0.11
N THR A 114 15.37 10.93 0.34
CA THR A 114 15.52 11.49 1.68
C THR A 114 14.21 11.41 2.45
N GLY A 115 14.22 10.69 3.57
CA GLY A 115 13.03 10.46 4.40
C GLY A 115 12.23 9.19 4.09
N LEU A 116 12.57 8.43 3.04
CA LEU A 116 11.91 7.16 2.68
C LEU A 116 12.44 5.96 3.47
N THR A 117 12.42 6.05 4.80
CA THR A 117 13.00 5.02 5.70
C THR A 117 12.28 3.67 5.65
N ARG A 118 11.03 3.63 5.18
CA ARG A 118 10.17 2.44 5.13
C ARG A 118 10.06 1.82 3.73
N LEU A 119 10.83 2.30 2.75
CA LEU A 119 10.72 1.78 1.39
C LEU A 119 11.31 0.36 1.33
N GLU A 120 10.45 -0.62 1.04
CA GLU A 120 10.80 -2.04 1.00
C GLU A 120 11.03 -2.54 -0.42
N SER A 121 10.33 -1.97 -1.41
CA SER A 121 10.35 -2.43 -2.80
C SER A 121 10.45 -1.27 -3.79
N LEU A 122 11.46 -1.34 -4.65
CA LEU A 122 11.73 -0.35 -5.70
C LEU A 122 11.82 -1.05 -7.05
N ALA A 123 10.93 -0.68 -7.97
CA ALA A 123 10.87 -1.21 -9.32
C ALA A 123 11.22 -0.11 -10.33
N LEU A 124 12.32 -0.31 -11.06
CA LEU A 124 12.95 0.64 -11.98
C LEU A 124 13.25 -0.01 -13.34
N GLN A 125 12.66 -1.16 -13.67
CA GLN A 125 12.89 -1.86 -14.94
C GLN A 125 12.57 -0.97 -16.14
N ASP A 126 13.22 -1.25 -17.27
CA ASP A 126 12.96 -0.56 -18.54
C ASP A 126 13.12 0.98 -18.42
N ASN A 127 14.16 1.40 -17.72
CA ASN A 127 14.63 2.79 -17.68
C ASN A 127 15.98 2.90 -18.40
N ARG A 128 16.57 4.10 -18.40
CA ARG A 128 17.85 4.41 -19.05
C ARG A 128 18.96 4.64 -18.04
N LEU A 129 18.89 3.99 -16.87
CA LEU A 129 19.91 4.10 -15.82
C LEU A 129 21.21 3.49 -16.33
N GLY A 130 22.21 4.33 -16.57
CA GLY A 130 23.50 3.92 -17.12
C GLY A 130 24.68 4.41 -16.27
N PRO A 131 25.60 5.21 -16.81
CA PRO A 131 26.92 5.48 -16.21
C PRO A 131 26.89 6.51 -15.06
N GLY A 132 25.75 6.67 -14.37
CA GLY A 132 25.63 7.54 -13.19
C GLY A 132 25.44 6.77 -11.88
N LEU A 133 25.24 5.46 -11.98
CA LEU A 133 25.14 4.54 -10.84
C LEU A 133 26.53 3.95 -10.57
N ASP A 134 27.51 4.83 -10.37
CA ASP A 134 28.86 4.45 -10.00
C ASP A 134 28.88 3.90 -8.57
N ALA A 135 30.02 3.37 -8.11
CA ALA A 135 30.15 2.82 -6.76
C ALA A 135 29.68 3.80 -5.65
N LEU A 136 29.90 5.11 -5.85
CA LEU A 136 29.40 6.16 -4.96
C LEU A 136 27.86 6.26 -4.96
N GLY A 137 27.23 6.26 -6.14
CA GLY A 137 25.77 6.29 -6.26
C GLY A 137 25.11 5.03 -5.67
N LEU A 138 25.77 3.87 -5.78
CA LEU A 138 25.34 2.64 -5.12
C LEU A 138 25.42 2.74 -3.60
N GLN A 139 26.52 3.30 -3.08
CA GLN A 139 26.69 3.49 -1.64
C GLN A 139 25.68 4.50 -1.08
N GLU A 140 25.43 5.59 -1.80
CA GLU A 140 24.39 6.57 -1.45
C GLU A 140 23.00 5.94 -1.48
N LEU A 141 22.71 5.05 -2.43
CA LEU A 141 21.46 4.31 -2.48
C LEU A 141 21.28 3.43 -1.25
N GLY A 142 22.35 2.74 -0.83
CA GLY A 142 22.38 1.95 0.41
C GLY A 142 22.16 2.79 1.67
N ALA A 143 22.79 3.97 1.74
CA ALA A 143 22.61 4.90 2.84
C ALA A 143 21.20 5.52 2.89
N ALA A 144 20.64 5.85 1.73
CA ALA A 144 19.32 6.48 1.61
C ALA A 144 18.17 5.50 1.85
N LEU A 145 18.35 4.22 1.50
CA LEU A 145 17.30 3.19 1.56
C LEU A 145 17.73 1.98 2.41
N PRO A 146 17.89 2.15 3.74
CA PRO A 146 18.35 1.07 4.61
C PRO A 146 17.34 -0.09 4.73
N GLY A 147 16.06 0.16 4.47
CA GLY A 147 14.98 -0.83 4.54
C GLY A 147 14.70 -1.58 3.23
N LEU A 148 15.47 -1.34 2.17
CA LEU A 148 15.17 -1.88 0.85
C LEU A 148 15.41 -3.40 0.80
N ARG A 149 14.34 -4.15 0.53
CA ARG A 149 14.36 -5.62 0.47
C ARG A 149 14.26 -6.15 -0.95
N ALA A 150 13.58 -5.43 -1.83
CA ALA A 150 13.38 -5.82 -3.22
C ALA A 150 13.77 -4.67 -4.16
N LEU A 151 14.67 -4.95 -5.10
CA LEU A 151 15.09 -4.02 -6.12
C LEU A 151 14.98 -4.69 -7.47
N TYR A 152 14.34 -4.01 -8.42
CA TYR A 152 14.21 -4.51 -9.78
C TYR A 152 14.72 -3.47 -10.78
N LEU A 153 15.78 -3.81 -11.49
CA LEU A 153 16.44 -3.02 -12.52
C LEU A 153 16.32 -3.65 -13.91
N GLN A 154 15.98 -4.94 -14.00
CA GLN A 154 15.72 -5.65 -15.25
C GLN A 154 14.48 -6.54 -15.13
N HIS A 155 13.78 -6.72 -16.26
CA HIS A 155 12.77 -7.75 -16.36
C HIS A 155 13.40 -9.16 -16.36
N LEU A 156 12.62 -10.13 -15.86
CA LEU A 156 13.03 -11.53 -15.81
C LEU A 156 13.29 -12.14 -17.20
N ASP A 157 12.58 -11.61 -18.22
CA ASP A 157 12.72 -11.99 -19.64
C ASP A 157 13.90 -11.28 -20.35
N ARG A 158 14.63 -10.40 -19.65
CA ARG A 158 15.74 -9.57 -20.15
C ARG A 158 15.35 -8.59 -21.27
N THR A 159 14.07 -8.40 -21.58
CA THR A 159 13.63 -7.54 -22.71
C THR A 159 13.67 -6.06 -22.36
N GLY A 160 13.37 -5.69 -21.11
CA GLY A 160 13.50 -4.32 -20.59
C GLY A 160 14.50 -4.24 -19.42
N SER A 161 15.75 -3.91 -19.74
CA SER A 161 16.83 -3.79 -18.77
C SER A 161 17.41 -2.39 -18.79
N ASN A 162 17.80 -1.90 -17.61
CA ASN A 162 18.60 -0.70 -17.53
C ASN A 162 20.00 -0.94 -18.10
N PRO A 163 20.62 0.05 -18.77
CA PRO A 163 22.01 -0.03 -19.24
C PRO A 163 23.01 -0.47 -18.15
N VAL A 164 22.79 -0.10 -16.88
CA VAL A 164 23.62 -0.50 -15.72
C VAL A 164 23.67 -2.02 -15.52
N CYS A 165 22.63 -2.75 -15.90
CA CYS A 165 22.59 -4.21 -15.78
C CYS A 165 23.58 -4.91 -16.72
N ARG A 166 24.10 -4.21 -17.74
CA ARG A 166 25.12 -4.73 -18.67
C ARG A 166 26.55 -4.50 -18.18
N ALA A 167 26.75 -3.73 -17.11
CA ALA A 167 28.07 -3.50 -16.55
C ALA A 167 28.59 -4.75 -15.83
N GLU A 168 29.84 -5.13 -16.11
CA GLU A 168 30.49 -6.26 -15.44
C GLU A 168 30.65 -5.96 -13.95
N GLY A 169 30.18 -6.86 -13.09
CA GLY A 169 30.27 -6.69 -11.64
C GLY A 169 29.22 -5.79 -10.99
N TYR A 170 28.18 -5.32 -11.72
CA TYR A 170 27.13 -4.49 -11.11
C TYR A 170 26.35 -5.24 -10.01
N LYS A 171 26.03 -6.52 -10.22
CA LYS A 171 25.32 -7.37 -9.25
C LYS A 171 26.07 -7.47 -7.91
N PRO A 172 27.35 -7.89 -7.86
CA PRO A 172 28.08 -7.96 -6.60
C PRO A 172 28.29 -6.58 -5.96
N ALA A 173 28.48 -5.52 -6.75
CA ALA A 173 28.59 -4.15 -6.21
C ALA A 173 27.28 -3.68 -5.54
N LEU A 174 26.12 -3.98 -6.15
CA LEU A 174 24.81 -3.72 -5.55
C LEU A 174 24.61 -4.49 -4.25
N LEU A 175 24.96 -5.77 -4.23
CA LEU A 175 24.83 -6.61 -3.04
C LEU A 175 25.75 -6.17 -1.91
N ALA A 176 26.95 -5.66 -2.24
CA ALA A 176 27.85 -5.08 -1.26
C ALA A 176 27.32 -3.74 -0.69
N ALA A 177 26.71 -2.91 -1.54
CA ALA A 177 26.13 -1.64 -1.12
C ALA A 177 24.79 -1.78 -0.36
N LEU A 178 24.03 -2.84 -0.66
CA LEU A 178 22.71 -3.13 -0.08
C LEU A 178 22.70 -4.53 0.55
N PRO A 179 23.29 -4.70 1.75
CA PRO A 179 23.36 -6.02 2.40
C PRO A 179 21.99 -6.56 2.83
N GLY A 180 20.98 -5.69 3.03
CA GLY A 180 19.61 -6.07 3.39
C GLY A 180 18.73 -6.51 2.21
N LEU A 181 19.26 -6.49 0.98
CA LEU A 181 18.48 -6.82 -0.22
C LEU A 181 18.22 -8.33 -0.28
N CYS A 182 16.96 -8.73 -0.19
CA CYS A 182 16.55 -10.15 -0.28
C CYS A 182 16.25 -10.58 -1.72
N ASN A 183 15.80 -9.65 -2.56
CA ASN A 183 15.37 -9.93 -3.94
C ASN A 183 15.96 -8.89 -4.89
N LEU A 184 16.74 -9.36 -5.87
CA LEU A 184 17.29 -8.56 -6.95
C LEU A 184 16.77 -9.12 -8.27
N ASP A 185 16.01 -8.32 -9.01
CA ASP A 185 15.52 -8.69 -10.36
C ASP A 185 14.66 -9.97 -10.40
N GLY A 186 14.08 -10.39 -9.27
CA GLY A 186 13.35 -11.65 -9.14
C GLY A 186 14.21 -12.84 -8.73
N GLU A 187 15.53 -12.68 -8.66
CA GLU A 187 16.47 -13.63 -8.08
C GLU A 187 16.65 -13.32 -6.59
N ARG A 188 16.56 -14.34 -5.72
CA ARG A 188 16.94 -14.16 -4.32
C ARG A 188 18.44 -13.88 -4.24
N SER A 189 18.82 -12.85 -3.50
CA SER A 189 20.24 -12.53 -3.34
C SER A 189 20.97 -13.70 -2.65
N PRO A 190 22.24 -13.99 -2.99
CA PRO A 190 23.05 -15.01 -2.33
C PRO A 190 23.19 -14.82 -0.82
N GLY A 191 23.16 -13.57 -0.33
CA GLY A 191 23.15 -13.27 1.11
C GLY A 191 21.84 -13.64 1.82
N SER A 192 20.75 -13.77 1.07
CA SER A 192 19.45 -14.28 1.55
C SER A 192 19.29 -15.78 1.32
N LEU A 193 20.24 -16.45 0.66
CA LEU A 193 20.28 -17.89 0.45
C LEU A 193 20.95 -18.59 1.64
N ASN A 194 20.49 -18.32 2.87
CA ASN A 194 20.70 -19.32 3.91
C ASN A 194 19.58 -20.35 3.78
N TYR A 195 19.73 -21.27 2.82
CA TYR A 195 18.82 -22.41 2.65
C TYR A 195 18.69 -23.19 3.96
N ALA A 196 19.72 -23.18 4.81
CA ALA A 196 19.68 -23.80 6.14
C ALA A 196 18.81 -23.01 7.13
N GLU A 197 18.79 -21.68 7.09
CA GLU A 197 17.85 -20.89 7.92
C GLU A 197 16.42 -21.02 7.41
N LEU A 198 16.19 -21.00 6.09
CA LEU A 198 14.85 -21.17 5.53
C LEU A 198 14.32 -22.60 5.74
N ALA A 199 15.18 -23.61 5.61
CA ALA A 199 14.85 -24.98 5.97
C ALA A 199 14.63 -25.12 7.47
N ALA A 200 15.44 -24.48 8.32
CA ALA A 200 15.24 -24.46 9.76
C ALA A 200 13.97 -23.71 10.18
N GLU A 201 13.60 -22.62 9.50
CA GLU A 201 12.37 -21.86 9.73
C GLU A 201 11.14 -22.65 9.25
N TYR A 202 11.25 -23.34 8.11
CA TYR A 202 10.22 -24.24 7.59
C TYR A 202 10.07 -25.50 8.45
N ASP A 203 11.17 -26.10 8.90
CA ASP A 203 11.18 -27.26 9.79
C ASP A 203 10.72 -26.85 11.19
N ALA A 204 11.12 -25.68 11.70
CA ALA A 204 10.58 -25.11 12.92
C ALA A 204 9.08 -24.86 12.79
N PHE A 205 8.60 -24.37 11.64
CA PHE A 205 7.17 -24.21 11.38
C PHE A 205 6.42 -25.55 11.28
N ARG A 206 7.03 -26.58 10.69
CA ARG A 206 6.46 -27.95 10.57
C ARG A 206 6.45 -28.70 11.89
N THR A 207 7.49 -28.54 12.71
CA THR A 207 7.69 -29.27 13.97
C THR A 207 7.17 -28.51 15.18
N ALA A 208 6.97 -27.20 15.07
CA ALA A 208 6.29 -26.43 16.08
C ALA A 208 4.86 -26.98 16.24
N PRO A 209 4.46 -27.39 17.46
CA PRO A 209 3.06 -27.63 17.73
C PRO A 209 2.30 -26.35 17.37
N PRO A 210 1.07 -26.43 16.82
CA PRO A 210 0.30 -25.24 16.49
C PRO A 210 0.27 -24.36 17.73
N ALA A 211 0.95 -23.22 17.66
CA ALA A 211 1.01 -22.28 18.76
C ALA A 211 -0.43 -21.81 18.96
N ARG A 212 -1.14 -22.47 19.88
CA ARG A 212 -2.36 -21.94 20.46
C ARG A 212 -1.90 -20.63 21.05
N LYS A 213 -2.15 -19.52 20.34
CA LYS A 213 -2.11 -18.21 20.97
C LYS A 213 -2.88 -18.39 22.27
N PRO A 214 -2.26 -18.22 23.45
CA PRO A 214 -3.02 -18.28 24.68
C PRO A 214 -4.16 -17.29 24.45
N VAL A 215 -5.39 -17.79 24.54
CA VAL A 215 -6.56 -16.94 24.45
C VAL A 215 -6.46 -16.09 25.72
N VAL A 216 -5.79 -14.94 25.60
CA VAL A 216 -5.84 -13.90 26.61
C VAL A 216 -7.25 -13.36 26.46
N LEU A 217 -8.17 -13.96 27.20
CA LEU A 217 -9.47 -13.37 27.43
C LEU A 217 -9.18 -11.95 27.96
N PRO A 218 -9.83 -10.91 27.41
CA PRO A 218 -9.72 -9.59 28.01
C PRO A 218 -10.03 -9.72 29.50
N ASP A 219 -9.25 -9.03 30.34
CA ASP A 219 -9.48 -8.97 31.78
C ASP A 219 -10.98 -8.73 31.98
N PRO A 220 -11.73 -9.58 32.71
CA PRO A 220 -13.18 -9.42 32.88
C PRO A 220 -13.55 -8.12 33.62
N ALA A 221 -12.54 -7.39 34.09
CA ALA A 221 -12.62 -6.12 34.80
C ALA A 221 -13.53 -5.03 34.18
N PRO A 222 -13.68 -4.78 32.87
CA PRO A 222 -14.60 -3.72 32.44
C PRO A 222 -16.07 -4.09 32.65
N TRP A 223 -16.39 -5.38 32.83
CA TRP A 223 -17.77 -5.84 33.08
C TRP A 223 -18.02 -6.16 34.57
N LEU A 224 -16.95 -6.38 35.34
CA LEU A 224 -16.97 -6.61 36.79
C LEU A 224 -16.58 -5.37 37.63
N ALA A 225 -16.15 -4.27 37.01
CA ALA A 225 -15.87 -3.02 37.70
C ALA A 225 -17.13 -2.52 38.43
N GLY A 226 -17.13 -2.61 39.76
CA GLY A 226 -18.26 -2.23 40.63
C GLY A 226 -19.12 -3.38 41.13
N VAL A 227 -18.82 -4.64 40.75
CA VAL A 227 -19.52 -5.83 41.25
C VAL A 227 -18.72 -6.42 42.41
N SER A 228 -19.08 -6.09 43.64
CA SER A 228 -18.59 -6.79 44.83
C SER A 228 -19.24 -8.18 44.90
N LEU A 229 -18.42 -9.24 44.88
CA LEU A 229 -18.86 -10.64 45.02
C LEU A 229 -19.12 -11.05 46.48
N GLU A 230 -18.95 -10.12 47.42
CA GLU A 230 -19.30 -10.36 48.82
C GLU A 230 -20.82 -10.27 49.00
N LEU A 231 -21.43 -11.37 49.44
CA LEU A 231 -22.83 -11.43 49.83
C LEU A 231 -23.03 -10.56 51.08
N PRO A 232 -23.92 -9.55 51.06
CA PRO A 232 -24.23 -8.79 52.26
C PRO A 232 -24.89 -9.72 53.28
N ALA A 233 -24.33 -9.76 54.49
CA ALA A 233 -24.90 -10.51 55.59
C ALA A 233 -26.23 -9.86 56.01
N GLY A 234 -27.34 -10.48 55.62
CA GLY A 234 -28.65 -10.35 56.26
C GLY A 234 -29.64 -9.38 55.61
N GLY A 235 -30.87 -9.89 55.42
CA GLY A 235 -32.09 -9.11 55.17
C GLY A 235 -32.71 -9.32 53.79
N GLY A 236 -33.99 -9.70 53.74
CA GLY A 236 -34.74 -10.14 52.54
C GLY A 236 -34.81 -9.19 51.34
N ALA A 237 -34.24 -7.98 51.41
CA ALA A 237 -34.02 -7.12 50.25
C ALA A 237 -32.83 -7.59 49.38
N ALA A 238 -31.85 -8.29 49.97
CA ALA A 238 -30.68 -8.81 49.26
C ALA A 238 -31.03 -9.98 48.33
N GLU A 239 -32.03 -10.81 48.66
CA GLU A 239 -32.45 -11.95 47.84
C GLU A 239 -33.08 -11.52 46.51
N ALA A 240 -33.89 -10.45 46.51
CA ALA A 240 -34.50 -9.93 45.28
C ALA A 240 -33.46 -9.34 44.31
N GLU A 241 -32.44 -8.66 44.86
CA GLU A 241 -31.35 -8.11 44.07
C GLU A 241 -30.42 -9.20 43.52
N VAL A 242 -30.14 -10.25 44.31
CA VAL A 242 -29.40 -11.43 43.87
C VAL A 242 -30.15 -12.19 42.77
N GLN A 243 -31.47 -12.35 42.90
CA GLN A 243 -32.30 -13.02 41.88
C GLN A 243 -32.35 -12.23 40.56
N GLN A 244 -32.42 -10.89 40.65
CA GLN A 244 -32.38 -10.02 39.47
C GLN A 244 -31.00 -10.06 38.78
N ARG A 245 -29.91 -10.08 39.56
CA ARG A 245 -28.54 -10.20 39.03
C ARG A 245 -28.29 -11.57 38.41
N HIS A 246 -28.78 -12.64 39.02
CA HIS A 246 -28.75 -13.99 38.45
C HIS A 246 -29.50 -14.06 37.11
N GLY A 247 -30.71 -13.47 37.04
CA GLY A 247 -31.49 -13.43 35.79
C GLY A 247 -30.80 -12.66 34.66
N LYS A 248 -30.07 -11.58 34.97
CA LYS A 248 -29.26 -10.85 33.97
C LYS A 248 -28.06 -11.66 33.51
N ALA A 249 -27.35 -12.32 34.43
CA ALA A 249 -26.18 -13.15 34.10
C ALA A 249 -26.55 -14.35 33.21
N VAL A 250 -27.69 -14.99 33.47
CA VAL A 250 -28.18 -16.10 32.64
C VAL A 250 -28.48 -15.64 31.21
N LYS A 251 -29.14 -14.48 31.04
CA LYS A 251 -29.42 -13.92 29.70
C LYS A 251 -28.13 -13.59 28.94
N SER A 252 -27.13 -13.04 29.61
CA SER A 252 -25.83 -12.76 29.00
C SER A 252 -25.08 -14.04 28.60
N LEU A 253 -25.26 -15.14 29.35
CA LEU A 253 -24.74 -16.45 28.97
C LEU A 253 -25.43 -17.00 27.72
N ASP A 254 -26.76 -16.91 27.64
CA ASP A 254 -27.53 -17.34 26.46
C ASP A 254 -27.12 -16.57 25.20
N GLU A 255 -26.88 -15.26 25.32
CA GLU A 255 -26.38 -14.41 24.22
C GLU A 255 -24.97 -14.84 23.77
N CYS A 256 -24.09 -15.19 24.70
CA CYS A 256 -22.76 -15.71 24.37
C CYS A 256 -22.84 -17.07 23.67
N GLU A 257 -23.74 -17.96 24.12
CA GLU A 257 -23.91 -19.28 23.51
C GLU A 257 -24.45 -19.18 22.07
N MET A 258 -25.38 -18.26 21.82
CA MET A 258 -25.85 -17.91 20.48
C MET A 258 -24.72 -17.42 19.58
N LEU A 259 -23.87 -16.49 20.06
CA LEU A 259 -22.73 -15.99 19.29
C LEU A 259 -21.72 -17.09 18.95
N VAL A 260 -21.46 -18.01 19.88
CA VAL A 260 -20.60 -19.17 19.64
C VAL A 260 -21.21 -20.09 18.57
N HIS A 261 -22.53 -20.28 18.56
CA HIS A 261 -23.20 -21.06 17.52
C HIS A 261 -23.08 -20.41 16.14
N VAL A 262 -23.32 -19.10 16.03
CA VAL A 262 -23.18 -18.34 14.78
C VAL A 262 -21.75 -18.43 14.22
N LEU A 263 -20.74 -18.25 15.08
CA LEU A 263 -19.33 -18.38 14.68
C LEU A 263 -18.98 -19.79 14.18
N ARG A 264 -19.56 -20.83 14.79
CA ARG A 264 -19.36 -22.21 14.33
C ARG A 264 -19.91 -22.42 12.93
N GLU A 265 -21.12 -21.92 12.66
CA GLU A 265 -21.75 -21.98 11.33
C GLU A 265 -20.97 -21.21 10.27
N GLU A 266 -20.53 -19.98 10.57
CA GLU A 266 -19.70 -19.21 9.65
C GLU A 266 -18.36 -19.91 9.36
N SER A 267 -17.73 -20.51 10.37
CA SER A 267 -16.50 -21.27 10.16
C SER A 267 -16.73 -22.51 9.28
N ALA A 268 -17.89 -23.16 9.40
CA ALA A 268 -18.24 -24.31 8.57
C ALA A 268 -18.47 -23.90 7.11
N ARG A 269 -19.20 -22.80 6.89
CA ARG A 269 -19.38 -22.21 5.55
C ARG A 269 -18.06 -21.86 4.89
N PHE A 270 -17.15 -21.25 5.64
CA PHE A 270 -15.82 -20.89 5.13
C PHE A 270 -14.99 -22.11 4.74
N ARG A 271 -15.04 -23.19 5.53
CA ARG A 271 -14.38 -24.46 5.20
C ARG A 271 -14.95 -25.09 3.93
N GLN A 272 -16.26 -25.01 3.73
CA GLN A 272 -16.91 -25.57 2.54
C GLN A 272 -16.54 -24.78 1.27
N GLN A 273 -16.56 -23.45 1.32
CA GLN A 273 -16.09 -22.60 0.21
C GLN A 273 -14.61 -22.86 -0.14
N LEU A 274 -13.78 -23.16 0.86
CA LEU A 274 -12.38 -23.51 0.64
C LEU A 274 -12.23 -24.89 -0.02
N ALA A 275 -13.09 -25.85 0.30
CA ALA A 275 -13.12 -27.16 -0.34
C ALA A 275 -13.58 -27.07 -1.80
N ASP A 276 -14.64 -26.30 -2.07
CA ASP A 276 -15.21 -26.11 -3.41
C ASP A 276 -14.23 -25.39 -4.35
N LYS A 277 -13.45 -24.42 -3.84
CA LYS A 277 -12.38 -23.77 -4.62
C LYS A 277 -11.22 -24.71 -4.96
N LYS A 278 -10.92 -25.67 -4.08
CA LYS A 278 -9.85 -26.66 -4.32
C LYS A 278 -10.25 -27.69 -5.37
N THR A 279 -11.52 -28.10 -5.40
CA THR A 279 -12.04 -29.01 -6.42
C THR A 279 -12.24 -28.35 -7.78
N ALA A 280 -12.52 -27.04 -7.84
CA ALA A 280 -12.63 -26.30 -9.09
C ALA A 280 -11.27 -25.98 -9.77
N GLN A 281 -10.14 -26.21 -9.09
CA GLN A 281 -8.78 -25.99 -9.61
C GLN A 281 -8.07 -27.30 -10.00
N ALA A 282 -8.71 -28.46 -9.81
CA ALA A 282 -8.25 -29.79 -10.20
C ALA A 282 -8.97 -30.26 -11.47
#